data_AF-A0A1D6KQF2-F1
#
_entry.id   AF-A0A1D6KQF2-F1
#
_cell.length_a   1.000
_cell.length_b   1.000
_cell.length_c   1.000
_cell.angle_alpha   90.00
_cell.angle_beta   90.00
_cell.angle_gamma   90.00
#
_symmetry.space_group_name_H-M   'P 1'
#
loop_
_entity.id
_entity.type
_entity.pdbx_description
1 polymer ?
#
loop_
_entity_poly.entity_id
_entity_poly.type
_entity_poly.pdbx_seq_one_letter_code
_entity_poly.pdbx_strand_id
1 'polypeptide(L)'
;MNADFGAPKELAGGLQQRRALYQPRLPPCLQGPTVRAEYGDATTTIDPTCAQAVAQAFPHTFGQPLVSFVAPAAGAGAVEERHPIRPAS
;
A
#
# COMPACT_ATOMS: atom_id res chain seq x y z
N MET A 1 -3.88 -10.83 -33.23
CA MET A 1 -3.05 -11.44 -32.17
C MET A 1 -3.79 -11.27 -30.85
N ASN A 2 -4.32 -12.34 -30.29
CA ASN A 2 -4.95 -12.36 -28.97
C ASN A 2 -3.93 -12.98 -28.00
N ALA A 3 -3.18 -12.16 -27.29
CA ALA A 3 -2.26 -12.66 -26.27
C ALA A 3 -3.07 -12.87 -25.00
N ASP A 4 -3.21 -14.13 -24.60
CA ASP A 4 -3.88 -14.52 -23.36
C ASP A 4 -2.95 -14.21 -22.18
N PHE A 5 -3.07 -12.98 -21.65
CA PHE A 5 -2.27 -12.49 -20.53
C PHE A 5 -2.67 -13.07 -19.17
N GLY A 6 -3.63 -13.99 -19.12
CA GLY A 6 -4.18 -14.55 -17.88
C GLY A 6 -4.17 -16.08 -17.78
N ALA A 7 -3.98 -16.81 -18.88
CA ALA A 7 -3.91 -18.27 -18.83
C ALA A 7 -2.70 -18.75 -18.00
N PRO A 8 -2.92 -19.70 -17.06
CA PRO A 8 -1.83 -20.37 -16.37
C PRO A 8 -0.89 -21.01 -17.39
N LYS A 9 0.32 -20.45 -17.52
CA LYS A 9 1.35 -20.99 -18.41
C LYS A 9 2.23 -21.93 -17.60
N GLU A 10 2.41 -23.16 -18.09
CA GLU A 10 3.41 -24.06 -17.51
C GLU A 10 4.76 -23.36 -17.42
N LEU A 11 5.43 -23.49 -16.27
CA LEU A 11 6.73 -22.88 -16.04
C LEU A 11 7.74 -23.50 -17.01
N ALA A 12 8.11 -22.73 -18.03
CA ALA A 12 9.02 -23.14 -19.09
C ALA A 12 10.45 -23.28 -18.55
N GLY A 13 10.93 -24.52 -18.52
CA GLY A 13 12.33 -24.85 -18.25
C GLY A 13 12.79 -24.65 -16.80
N GLY A 14 14.01 -25.11 -16.51
CA GLY A 14 14.53 -25.17 -15.14
C GLY A 14 14.74 -23.81 -14.45
N LEU A 15 14.94 -22.72 -15.20
CA LEU A 15 15.10 -21.39 -14.60
C LEU A 15 13.80 -20.87 -13.99
N GLN A 16 12.67 -21.02 -14.70
CA GLN A 16 11.36 -20.57 -14.20
C GLN A 16 10.92 -21.40 -13.00
N GLN A 17 11.14 -22.72 -13.05
CA GLN A 17 10.91 -23.62 -11.92
C GLN A 17 11.70 -23.20 -10.68
N ARG A 18 12.99 -22.85 -10.81
CA ARG A 18 13.78 -22.37 -9.68
C ARG A 18 13.33 -21.01 -9.15
N ARG A 19 12.94 -20.08 -10.03
CA ARG A 19 12.43 -18.76 -9.61
C ARG A 19 11.10 -18.85 -8.87
N ALA A 20 10.27 -19.84 -9.19
CA ALA A 20 9.00 -20.07 -8.49
C ALA A 20 9.20 -20.49 -7.02
N LEU A 21 10.36 -21.04 -6.66
CA LEU A 21 10.69 -21.42 -5.27
C LEU A 21 11.22 -20.25 -4.43
N TYR A 22 11.50 -19.09 -5.04
CA TYR A 22 12.02 -17.94 -4.31
C TYR A 22 10.97 -17.41 -3.33
N GLN A 23 11.36 -17.26 -2.07
CA GLN A 23 10.56 -16.61 -1.03
C GLN A 23 11.08 -15.19 -0.82
N PRO A 24 10.35 -14.14 -1.25
CA PRO A 24 10.71 -12.76 -0.97
C PRO A 24 10.73 -12.50 0.54
N ARG A 25 11.69 -11.69 0.99
CA ARG A 25 11.73 -11.27 2.40
C ARG A 25 10.80 -10.09 2.61
N LEU A 26 9.89 -10.23 3.57
CA LEU A 26 9.02 -9.14 4.01
C LEU A 26 9.68 -8.37 5.19
N PRO A 27 9.50 -7.03 5.26
CA PRO A 27 9.81 -6.26 6.46
C PRO A 27 9.13 -6.87 7.70
N PRO A 28 9.75 -6.85 8.89
CA PRO A 28 9.20 -7.48 10.10
C PRO A 28 7.77 -7.04 10.45
N CYS A 29 7.44 -5.76 10.22
CA CYS A 29 6.09 -5.23 10.45
C CYS A 29 5.01 -5.77 9.51
N LEU A 30 5.37 -6.50 8.44
CA LEU A 30 4.46 -7.10 7.46
C LEU A 30 4.43 -8.63 7.49
N GLN A 31 5.17 -9.27 8.39
CA GLN A 31 5.24 -10.73 8.47
C GLN A 31 4.02 -11.35 9.19
N GLY A 32 3.24 -10.54 9.91
CA GLY A 32 2.04 -10.96 10.62
C GLY A 32 0.75 -10.86 9.78
N PRO A 33 -0.37 -11.41 10.29
CA PRO A 33 -1.67 -11.35 9.61
C PRO A 33 -2.28 -9.94 9.62
N THR A 34 -1.86 -9.09 10.55
CA THR A 34 -2.31 -7.70 10.68
C THR A 34 -1.11 -6.77 10.81
N VAL A 35 -1.28 -5.52 10.36
CA VAL A 35 -0.26 -4.49 10.40
C VAL A 35 -0.73 -3.34 11.29
N ARG A 36 0.19 -2.77 12.05
CA ARG A 36 -0.08 -1.56 12.84
C ARG A 36 0.42 -0.35 12.07
N ALA A 37 -0.48 0.60 11.84
CA ALA A 37 -0.19 1.85 11.16
C ALA A 37 -0.09 3.01 12.17
N GLU A 38 0.96 3.81 12.05
CA GLU A 38 1.12 5.08 12.76
C GLU A 38 1.03 6.22 11.75
N TYR A 39 0.24 7.23 12.08
CA TYR A 39 -0.03 8.37 11.20
C TYR A 39 0.79 9.58 11.66
N GLY A 40 1.58 10.11 10.73
CA GLY A 40 2.39 11.30 10.92
C GLY A 40 1.76 12.56 10.33
N ASP A 41 2.61 13.47 9.87
CA ASP A 41 2.19 14.78 9.36
C ASP A 41 1.35 14.69 8.07
N ALA A 42 0.47 15.67 7.90
CA ALA A 42 -0.29 15.87 6.67
C ALA A 42 0.64 16.18 5.49
N THR A 43 0.38 15.56 4.35
CA THR A 43 1.11 15.82 3.11
C THR A 43 0.67 17.13 2.47
N THR A 44 1.55 17.75 1.69
CA THR A 44 1.24 18.97 0.93
C THR A 44 1.89 18.91 -0.46
N THR A 45 1.58 19.89 -1.31
CA THR A 45 2.22 20.04 -2.62
C THR A 45 3.69 20.43 -2.48
N ILE A 46 4.49 20.05 -3.47
CA ILE A 46 5.91 20.46 -3.55
C ILE A 46 6.02 21.99 -3.69
N ASP A 47 5.15 22.59 -4.51
CA ASP A 47 5.03 24.04 -4.66
C ASP A 47 3.90 24.57 -3.77
N PRO A 48 4.18 25.44 -2.79
CA PRO A 48 3.14 25.96 -1.89
C PRO A 48 2.15 26.89 -2.61
N THR A 49 2.51 27.48 -3.74
CA THR A 49 1.64 28.42 -4.46
C THR A 49 0.44 27.72 -5.11
N CYS A 50 0.59 26.43 -5.45
CA CYS A 50 -0.47 25.63 -6.07
C CYS A 50 -1.33 24.84 -5.05
N ALA A 51 -1.02 24.90 -3.76
CA ALA A 51 -1.69 24.11 -2.72
C ALA A 51 -3.22 24.29 -2.73
N GLN A 52 -3.70 25.52 -2.90
CA GLN A 52 -5.14 25.81 -2.95
C GLN A 52 -5.82 25.20 -4.18
N ALA A 53 -5.19 25.30 -5.35
CA ALA A 53 -5.73 24.74 -6.59
C ALA A 53 -5.79 23.20 -6.53
N VAL A 54 -4.77 22.57 -5.97
CA VAL A 54 -4.72 21.11 -5.80
C VAL A 54 -5.73 20.64 -4.75
N ALA A 55 -5.90 21.37 -3.65
CA ALA A 55 -6.93 21.07 -2.64
C ALA A 55 -8.34 21.09 -3.24
N GLN A 56 -8.63 22.05 -4.13
CA GLN A 56 -9.92 22.12 -4.84
C GLN A 56 -10.11 20.98 -5.83
N ALA A 57 -9.04 20.58 -6.55
CA ALA A 57 -9.10 19.46 -7.48
C ALA A 57 -9.25 18.10 -6.79
N PHE A 58 -8.73 17.97 -5.56
CA PHE A 58 -8.67 16.72 -4.80
C PHE A 58 -9.23 16.86 -3.37
N PRO A 59 -10.52 17.18 -3.21
CA PRO A 59 -11.12 17.54 -1.92
C PRO A 59 -11.14 16.40 -0.89
N HIS A 60 -10.97 15.15 -1.33
CA HIS A 60 -11.04 13.96 -0.46
C HIS A 60 -9.68 13.29 -0.22
N THR A 61 -8.62 13.74 -0.88
CA THR A 61 -7.29 13.10 -0.80
C THR A 61 -6.16 14.06 -0.55
N PHE A 62 -6.34 15.36 -0.81
CA PHE A 62 -5.33 16.35 -0.45
C PHE A 62 -5.16 16.43 1.08
N GLY A 63 -3.91 16.48 1.55
CA GLY A 63 -3.63 16.58 2.98
C GLY A 63 -3.60 15.26 3.74
N GLN A 64 -3.65 14.11 3.07
CA GLN A 64 -3.57 12.82 3.76
C GLN A 64 -2.27 12.67 4.55
N PRO A 65 -2.31 12.07 5.75
CA PRO A 65 -1.13 11.91 6.60
C PRO A 65 -0.16 10.86 6.06
N LEU A 66 1.13 11.04 6.36
CA LEU A 66 2.13 9.99 6.17
C LEU A 66 1.80 8.78 7.05
N VAL A 67 2.07 7.57 6.55
CA VAL A 67 1.80 6.32 7.27
C VAL A 67 3.09 5.53 7.45
N SER A 68 3.37 5.13 8.68
CA SER A 68 4.46 4.23 9.03
C SER A 68 3.94 2.91 9.57
N PHE A 69 4.45 1.79 9.06
CA PHE A 69 4.11 0.47 9.58
C PHE A 69 5.11 0.05 10.65
N VAL A 70 4.63 -0.13 11.88
CA VAL A 70 5.46 -0.52 13.02
C VAL A 70 5.23 -1.97 13.40
N ALA A 71 6.24 -2.59 14.01
CA ALA A 71 6.10 -3.93 14.55
C ALA A 71 5.01 -3.93 15.65
N PRO A 72 4.22 -5.01 15.77
CA PRO A 72 3.21 -5.11 16.82
C PRO A 72 3.88 -5.03 18.20
N ALA A 73 3.50 -4.04 19.00
CA ALA A 73 3.96 -3.92 20.37
C ALA A 73 3.25 -4.97 21.25
N ALA A 74 4.00 -5.68 22.10
CA ALA A 74 3.43 -6.62 23.05
C ALA A 74 2.47 -5.88 24.01
N GLY A 75 1.16 -6.04 23.79
CA GLY A 75 0.11 -5.47 24.65
C GLY A 75 -0.65 -4.26 24.09
N ALA A 76 -0.47 -3.86 22.83
CA ALA A 76 -1.24 -2.74 22.25
C ALA A 76 -2.64 -3.18 21.78
N GLY A 77 -3.66 -2.72 22.50
CA GLY A 77 -5.08 -2.92 22.18
C GLY A 77 -5.60 -2.06 21.02
N ALA A 78 -6.83 -2.42 20.61
CA ALA A 78 -7.70 -1.84 19.58
C ALA A 78 -7.11 -1.77 18.15
N VAL A 79 -7.49 -2.77 17.34
CA VAL A 79 -7.38 -2.72 15.88
C VAL A 79 -8.44 -1.73 15.39
N GLU A 80 -8.05 -0.50 15.04
CA GLU A 80 -8.92 0.43 14.33
C GLU A 80 -8.96 0.01 12.85
N GLU A 81 -10.04 -0.66 12.44
CA GLU A 81 -10.29 -0.97 11.04
C GLU A 81 -10.70 0.31 10.30
N ARG A 82 -9.84 0.80 9.40
CA ARG A 82 -10.17 1.95 8.57
C ARG A 82 -10.78 1.53 7.24
N HIS A 83 -11.94 2.09 6.94
CA HIS A 83 -12.65 1.85 5.68
C HIS A 83 -11.93 2.52 4.49
N PRO A 84 -12.03 1.93 3.28
CA PRO A 84 -11.51 2.54 2.06
C PRO A 84 -12.13 3.91 1.80
N ILE A 85 -11.32 4.86 1.33
CA ILE A 85 -11.80 6.17 0.90
C ILE A 85 -12.60 5.97 -0.38
N ARG A 86 -13.90 6.25 -0.32
CA ARG A 86 -14.81 6.14 -1.47
C ARG A 86 -14.83 7.46 -2.23
N PRO A 87 -14.79 7.44 -3.58
CA PRO A 87 -15.08 8.65 -4.35
C PRO A 87 -16.55 9.05 -4.13
N ALA A 88 -16.81 10.35 -4.01
CA ALA A 88 -18.17 10.87 -4.02
C ALA A 88 -18.82 10.53 -5.37
N SER A 89 -20.02 9.93 -5.33
CA SER A 89 -20.85 9.66 -6.51
C SER A 89 -21.48 10.94 -7.03
#